data_AF-A0A958Q684-F1
#
_entry.id   AF-A0A958Q684-F1
#
_cell.length_a   1.000
_cell.length_b   1.000
_cell.length_c   1.000
_cell.angle_alpha   90.00
_cell.angle_beta   90.00
_cell.angle_gamma   90.00
#
_symmetry.space_group_name_H-M   'P 1'
#
loop_
_entity.id
_entity.type
_entity.pdbx_description
1 polymer ?
#
loop_
_entity_poly.entity_id
_entity_poly.type
_entity_poly.pdbx_seq_one_letter_code
_entity_poly.pdbx_strand_id
1 'polypeptide(L)' 'MEISNRIEHLENTAEWIAKESIHTDSGISQSGTLICVLADEIREAIYELARSLESDTDEIEHFH' A
#
# COMPACT_ATOMS: atom_id res chain seq x y z
N MET A 1 1.38 9.99 10.44
CA MET A 1 0.08 9.58 11.03
C MET A 1 -1.08 9.64 10.03
N GLU A 2 -1.12 10.59 9.10
CA GLU A 2 -2.22 10.66 8.12
C GLU A 2 -2.21 9.53 7.06
N ILE A 3 -1.02 9.13 6.60
CA ILE A 3 -0.84 8.05 5.62
C ILE A 3 -1.27 6.69 6.18
N SER A 4 -0.93 6.38 7.43
CA SER A 4 -1.32 5.14 8.09
C SER A 4 -2.83 4.99 8.21
N ASN A 5 -3.54 6.08 8.57
CA ASN A 5 -5.01 6.10 8.56
C ASN A 5 -5.59 5.89 7.16
N ARG A 6 -4.99 6.48 6.13
CA ARG A 6 -5.44 6.32 4.74
C ARG A 6 -5.24 4.88 4.25
N ILE A 7 -4.18 4.20 4.68
CA ILE A 7 -3.92 2.79 4.38
C ILE A 7 -4.95 1.90 5.07
N GLU A 8 -5.21 2.11 6.36
CA GLU A 8 -6.22 1.35 7.11
C GLU A 8 -7.63 1.53 6.52
N HIS A 9 -7.99 2.74 6.09
CA HIS A 9 -9.24 2.99 5.37
C HIS A 9 -9.32 2.22 4.04
N LEU A 10 -8.20 2.09 3.33
CA LEU A 10 -8.09 1.35 2.08
C LEU A 10 -8.28 -0.16 2.30
N GLU A 11 -7.63 -0.71 3.32
CA GLU A 11 -7.75 -2.13 3.71
C GLU A 11 -9.18 -2.47 4.11
N ASN A 12 -9.81 -1.65 4.95
CA ASN A 12 -11.20 -1.84 5.36
C ASN A 12 -12.18 -1.75 4.17
N THR A 13 -11.92 -0.85 3.22
CA THR A 13 -12.74 -0.71 2.01
C THR A 13 -12.55 -1.93 1.09
N ALA A 14 -11.33 -2.43 0.94
CA ALA A 14 -11.04 -3.62 0.14
C ALA A 14 -11.72 -4.87 0.74
N GLU A 15 -11.70 -5.04 2.06
CA GLU A 15 -12.37 -6.14 2.75
C GLU A 15 -13.90 -6.09 2.56
N TRP A 16 -14.49 -4.91 2.68
CA TRP A 16 -15.93 -4.73 2.46
C TRP A 16 -16.33 -5.05 1.01
N ILE A 17 -15.56 -4.57 0.03
CA ILE A 17 -15.78 -4.90 -1.38
C ILE A 17 -15.69 -6.42 -1.58
N ALA A 18 -14.65 -7.08 -1.07
CA ALA A 18 -14.49 -8.52 -1.22
C ALA A 18 -15.69 -9.32 -0.67
N LYS A 19 -16.26 -8.89 0.47
CA LYS A 19 -17.45 -9.53 1.06
C LYS A 19 -18.71 -9.36 0.20
N GLU A 20 -18.95 -8.17 -0.33
CA GLU A 20 -20.10 -7.91 -1.23
C GLU A 20 -19.92 -8.55 -2.61
N SER A 21 -18.68 -8.75 -3.04
CA SER A 21 -18.32 -9.29 -4.37
C SER A 21 -18.62 -10.76 -4.56
N ILE A 22 -18.74 -11.53 -3.48
CA ILE A 22 -19.17 -12.95 -3.48
C ILE A 22 -20.51 -13.14 -4.20
N HIS A 23 -21.29 -12.06 -4.38
CA HIS A 23 -22.58 -12.08 -5.08
C HIS A 23 -22.53 -11.57 -6.54
N THR A 24 -21.36 -11.12 -7.03
CA THR A 24 -21.15 -10.54 -8.38
C THR A 24 -19.76 -10.94 -8.92
N ASP A 25 -19.67 -12.19 -9.38
CA ASP A 25 -18.53 -13.09 -9.11
C ASP A 25 -17.23 -12.88 -9.94
N SER A 26 -17.29 -12.33 -11.15
CA SER A 26 -16.11 -12.32 -12.05
C SER A 26 -15.35 -10.99 -12.11
N GLY A 27 -16.06 -9.88 -12.42
CA GLY A 27 -15.42 -8.58 -12.60
C GLY A 27 -14.81 -8.04 -11.31
N ILE A 28 -15.49 -8.26 -10.18
CA ILE A 28 -15.02 -7.72 -8.91
C ILE A 28 -13.88 -8.56 -8.30
N SER A 29 -13.87 -9.88 -8.50
CA SER A 29 -12.73 -10.73 -8.11
C SER A 29 -11.42 -10.30 -8.80
N GLN A 30 -11.50 -9.98 -10.10
CA GLN A 30 -10.34 -9.48 -10.86
C GLN A 30 -9.91 -8.10 -10.37
N SER A 31 -10.86 -7.19 -10.15
CA SER A 31 -10.55 -5.85 -9.62
C SER A 31 -9.98 -5.88 -8.20
N GLY A 32 -10.52 -6.72 -7.31
CA GLY A 32 -10.02 -6.89 -5.94
C GLY A 32 -8.59 -7.44 -5.91
N THR A 33 -8.31 -8.44 -6.76
CA THR A 33 -6.94 -8.97 -6.93
C THR A 33 -5.98 -7.87 -7.39
N LEU A 34 -6.36 -7.08 -8.40
CA LEU A 34 -5.55 -5.98 -8.89
C LEU A 34 -5.30 -4.91 -7.82
N ILE A 35 -6.33 -4.57 -7.03
CA ILE A 35 -6.20 -3.60 -5.92
C ILE A 35 -5.20 -4.10 -4.88
N CYS A 36 -5.26 -5.37 -4.49
CA CYS A 36 -4.32 -5.93 -3.52
C CYS A 36 -2.87 -5.90 -4.04
N VAL A 37 -2.66 -6.28 -5.30
CA VAL A 37 -1.32 -6.23 -5.93
C VAL A 37 -0.79 -4.79 -5.96
N LEU A 38 -1.61 -3.83 -6.38
CA LEU A 38 -1.20 -2.42 -6.42
C LEU A 38 -0.94 -1.87 -5.01
N ALA A 39 -1.71 -2.28 -4.01
CA ALA A 39 -1.47 -1.88 -2.62
C ALA A 39 -0.14 -2.43 -2.10
N ASP A 40 0.21 -3.66 -2.44
CA ASP A 40 1.50 -4.27 -2.09
C ASP A 40 2.67 -3.56 -2.78
N GLU A 41 2.56 -3.27 -4.08
CA GLU A 41 3.58 -2.53 -4.84
C GLU A 41 3.79 -1.11 -4.29
N ILE A 42 2.70 -0.41 -3.97
CA ILE A 42 2.78 0.94 -3.36
C ILE A 42 3.46 0.86 -1.98
N ARG A 43 3.15 -0.17 -1.18
CA ARG A 43 3.77 -0.36 0.13
C ARG A 43 5.27 -0.58 0.00
N GLU A 44 5.69 -1.42 -0.93
CA GLU A 44 7.11 -1.69 -1.19
C GLU A 44 7.83 -0.42 -1.66
N ALA A 45 7.25 0.31 -2.61
CA ALA A 45 7.83 1.56 -3.12
C ALA A 45 7.99 2.63 -2.04
N ILE A 46 7.02 2.74 -1.11
CA ILE A 46 7.13 3.65 0.03
C ILE A 46 8.26 3.22 0.96
N TYR A 47 8.41 1.91 1.20
CA TYR A 47 9.46 1.38 2.06
C TYR A 47 10.85 1.61 1.45
N GLU A 48 11.03 1.33 0.17
CA GLU A 48 12.28 1.60 -0.55
C GLU A 48 12.63 3.08 -0.53
N LEU A 49 11.65 3.96 -0.75
CA LEU A 49 11.85 5.41 -0.70
C LEU A 49 12.30 5.86 0.70
N ALA A 50 11.62 5.40 1.75
CA ALA A 50 11.99 5.73 3.12
C ALA A 50 13.43 5.28 3.45
N ARG A 51 13.77 4.05 3.06
CA ARG A 51 15.13 3.50 3.24
C ARG A 51 16.19 4.27 2.46
N SER A 52 15.89 4.71 1.24
CA SER A 52 16.81 5.56 0.46
C SER A 52 17.06 6.89 1.16
N LEU A 53 16.00 7.53 1.67
CA LEU A 53 16.12 8.81 2.36
C LEU A 53 16.91 8.68 3.68
N GLU A 54 16.73 7.59 4.43
CA GLU A 54 17.54 7.29 5.62
C GLU A 54 19.01 7.12 5.25
N SER A 55 19.32 6.35 4.20
CA SER A 55 20.70 6.17 3.72
C SER A 55 21.34 7.49 3.29
N ASP A 56 20.63 8.33 2.54
CA ASP A 56 21.13 9.62 2.08
C ASP A 56 21.38 10.57 3.27
N THR A 57 20.55 10.48 4.31
CA THR A 57 20.71 11.28 5.54
C THR A 57 21.94 10.83 6.33
N ASP A 58 22.13 9.52 6.50
CA ASP A 58 23.29 8.94 7.19
C ASP A 58 24.60 9.29 6.47
N GLU A 59 24.60 9.28 5.13
CA GLU A 59 25.76 9.69 4.33
C GLU A 59 26.11 11.16 4.58
N ILE A 60 25.12 12.06 4.60
CA ILE A 60 25.34 13.49 4.85
C ILE A 60 25.91 13.73 6.26
N GLU A 61 25.43 13.01 7.28
CA GLU A 61 25.96 13.12 8.64
C GLU A 61 27.39 12.56 8.78
N HIS A 62 27.80 11.60 7.95
CA HIS A 62 29.15 11.02 8.01
C HIS A 62 30.25 11.89 7.38
N PHE A 63 29.88 12.86 6.53
CA PHE A 63 30.81 13.80 5.88
C PHE A 63 30.98 15.13 6.63
N HIS A 64 30.25 15.34 7.74
CA HIS A 64 30.28 16.56 8.56
C HIS A 64 30.94 16.34 9.93
#